data_AF-F0JIY6-F1
#
_entry.id   AF-F0JIY6-F1
#
_cell.length_a   1.000
_cell.length_b   1.000
_cell.length_c   1.000
_cell.angle_alpha   90.00
_cell.angle_beta   90.00
_cell.angle_gamma   90.00
#
_symmetry.space_group_name_H-M   'P 1'
#
loop_
_entity.id
_entity.type
_entity.pdbx_description
1 polymer ?
#
loop_
_entity_poly.entity_id
_entity_poly.type
_entity_poly.pdbx_seq_one_letter_code
_entity_poly.pdbx_strand_id
1 'polypeptide(L)'
;MRALTSALLSLLVLCCLAACGNDVADDPKLSEEGKEVVQAVGGPFDAAEFKKFLKVLPEIPGLTAQNAGDGSGVGMSAAVKSAIASHGWDENRFLYIYGHAMVMANYEQMQGMTAQLQDQFKDLPEDQRKAMEQMMSQQVGGQVDAFKAEVDKQVPASEQAVIRDNMDALMTAVGMR
;
A
#
# COMPACT_ATOMS: atom_id res chain seq x y z
N MET A 1 -15.54 49.45 9.41
CA MET A 1 -14.40 48.51 9.56
C MET A 1 -14.88 47.14 10.09
N ARG A 2 -15.75 46.42 9.36
CA ARG A 2 -16.19 45.05 9.71
C ARG A 2 -16.13 44.06 8.53
N ALA A 3 -15.91 44.54 7.30
CA ALA A 3 -15.83 43.70 6.10
C ALA A 3 -14.40 43.23 5.76
N LEU A 4 -13.36 43.87 6.33
CA LEU A 4 -11.96 43.51 6.05
C LEU A 4 -11.46 42.28 6.82
N THR A 5 -12.17 41.84 7.87
CA THR A 5 -11.77 40.67 8.68
C THR A 5 -12.26 39.35 8.10
N SER A 6 -13.40 39.32 7.37
CA SER A 6 -13.89 38.08 6.74
C SER A 6 -13.09 37.67 5.51
N ALA A 7 -12.57 38.61 4.73
CA ALA A 7 -11.76 38.28 3.55
C ALA A 7 -10.39 37.68 3.94
N LEU A 8 -9.80 38.11 5.05
CA LEU A 8 -8.52 37.59 5.53
C LEU A 8 -8.65 36.17 6.11
N LEU A 9 -9.76 35.85 6.77
CA LEU A 9 -10.03 34.50 7.28
C LEU A 9 -10.29 33.49 6.16
N SER A 10 -11.00 33.88 5.10
CA SER A 10 -11.19 33.01 3.93
C SER A 10 -9.91 32.78 3.14
N LEU A 11 -9.00 33.77 3.09
CA LEU A 11 -7.68 33.62 2.46
C LEU A 11 -6.75 32.71 3.28
N LEU A 12 -6.83 32.76 4.61
CA LEU A 12 -6.06 31.88 5.50
C LEU A 12 -6.52 30.41 5.42
N VAL A 13 -7.83 30.16 5.26
CA VAL A 13 -8.36 28.80 5.03
C VAL A 13 -7.94 28.27 3.66
N LEU A 14 -7.89 29.12 2.62
CA LEU A 14 -7.40 28.74 1.29
C LEU A 14 -5.88 28.47 1.29
N CYS A 15 -5.10 29.21 2.07
CA CYS A 15 -3.66 28.94 2.23
C CYS A 15 -3.36 27.71 3.10
N CYS A 16 -4.23 27.34 4.05
CA CYS A 16 -4.10 26.06 4.77
C CYS A 16 -4.45 24.85 3.89
N LEU A 17 -5.33 25.00 2.90
CA LEU A 17 -5.60 23.96 1.89
C LEU A 17 -4.47 23.83 0.86
N ALA A 18 -3.71 24.90 0.59
CA ALA A 18 -2.56 24.89 -0.30
C ALA A 18 -1.22 24.52 0.38
N ALA A 19 -1.19 24.40 1.71
CA ALA A 19 0.00 24.06 2.49
C ALA A 19 0.07 22.58 2.93
N CYS A 20 -0.98 21.80 2.67
CA CYS A 20 -0.82 20.35 2.58
C CYS A 20 -0.21 20.10 1.20
N GLY A 21 1.09 19.77 1.16
CA GLY A 21 1.78 19.42 -0.06
C GLY A 21 0.91 18.48 -0.89
N ASN A 22 0.72 18.81 -2.16
CA ASN A 22 -0.07 17.99 -3.06
C ASN A 22 0.82 16.80 -3.46
N ASP A 23 1.25 16.01 -2.46
CA ASP A 23 2.25 14.94 -2.56
C ASP A 23 1.90 13.92 -3.66
N VAL A 24 0.61 13.87 -4.04
CA VAL A 24 0.04 13.05 -5.10
C VAL A 24 0.27 13.65 -6.50
N ALA A 25 0.07 14.97 -6.64
CA ALA A 25 0.27 15.65 -7.92
C ALA A 25 1.76 15.77 -8.27
N ASP A 26 2.60 15.86 -7.25
CA ASP A 26 4.05 15.99 -7.38
C ASP A 26 4.79 14.63 -7.46
N ASP A 27 4.11 13.49 -7.30
CA ASP A 27 4.72 12.17 -7.47
C ASP A 27 4.93 11.88 -8.98
N PRO A 28 6.19 11.86 -9.46
CA PRO A 28 6.48 11.71 -10.88
C PRO A 28 6.30 10.26 -11.38
N LYS A 29 6.11 9.30 -10.48
CA LYS A 29 5.99 7.88 -10.83
C LYS A 29 4.56 7.39 -10.82
N LEU A 30 3.68 8.04 -10.06
CA LEU A 30 2.26 7.72 -9.98
C LEU A 30 1.59 7.97 -11.34
N SER A 31 0.79 7.00 -11.81
CA SER A 31 0.04 7.18 -13.06
C SER A 31 -1.07 8.22 -12.90
N GLU A 32 -1.61 8.73 -14.00
CA GLU A 32 -2.73 9.67 -13.95
C GLU A 32 -3.97 9.01 -13.31
N GLU A 33 -4.24 7.74 -13.61
CA GLU A 33 -5.30 6.97 -12.97
C GLU A 33 -5.04 6.78 -11.46
N GLY A 34 -3.78 6.54 -11.07
CA GLY A 34 -3.38 6.46 -9.67
C GLY A 34 -3.66 7.78 -8.94
N LYS A 35 -3.31 8.92 -9.55
CA LYS A 35 -3.61 10.25 -9.00
C LYS A 35 -5.11 10.48 -8.85
N GLU A 36 -5.90 10.14 -9.85
CA GLU A 36 -7.36 10.28 -9.81
C GLU A 36 -7.98 9.45 -8.69
N VAL A 37 -7.57 8.18 -8.55
CA VAL A 37 -8.06 7.29 -7.48
C VAL A 37 -7.70 7.86 -6.11
N VAL A 38 -6.44 8.22 -5.90
CA VAL A 38 -5.93 8.78 -4.64
C VAL A 38 -6.72 10.04 -4.27
N GLN A 39 -6.92 10.96 -5.22
CA GLN A 39 -7.70 12.18 -4.98
C GLN A 39 -9.17 11.89 -4.68
N ALA A 40 -9.81 10.98 -5.43
CA ALA A 40 -11.23 10.66 -5.28
C ALA A 40 -11.58 10.06 -3.90
N VAL A 41 -10.65 9.33 -3.29
CA VAL A 41 -10.82 8.69 -1.97
C VAL A 41 -10.17 9.46 -0.82
N GLY A 42 -9.72 10.70 -1.07
CA GLY A 42 -9.13 11.59 -0.05
C GLY A 42 -7.74 11.16 0.42
N GLY A 43 -6.98 10.46 -0.42
CA GLY A 43 -5.57 10.13 -0.18
C GLY A 43 -4.62 11.30 -0.43
N PRO A 44 -3.33 11.14 -0.06
CA PRO A 44 -2.75 9.92 0.50
C PRO A 44 -3.12 9.73 1.98
N PHE A 45 -3.02 8.52 2.51
CA PHE A 45 -3.15 8.28 3.96
C PHE A 45 -1.83 8.54 4.69
N ASP A 46 -1.94 8.89 5.97
CA ASP A 46 -0.78 9.08 6.85
C ASP A 46 -0.52 7.86 7.76
N ALA A 47 0.57 7.92 8.52
CA ALA A 47 0.93 6.86 9.47
C ALA A 47 -0.09 6.67 10.61
N ALA A 48 -0.83 7.71 11.00
CA ALA A 48 -1.81 7.61 12.07
C ALA A 48 -3.08 6.88 11.59
N GLU A 49 -3.53 7.18 10.38
CA GLU A 49 -4.62 6.48 9.71
C GLU A 49 -4.25 5.04 9.42
N PHE A 50 -3.04 4.77 8.89
CA PHE A 50 -2.58 3.41 8.64
C PHE A 50 -2.54 2.58 9.93
N LYS A 51 -2.11 3.16 11.06
CA LYS A 51 -2.15 2.49 12.37
C LYS A 51 -3.57 2.19 12.85
N LYS A 52 -4.56 3.03 12.55
CA LYS A 52 -5.97 2.73 12.84
C LYS A 52 -6.46 1.56 11.98
N PHE A 53 -6.11 1.58 10.70
CA PHE A 53 -6.42 0.51 9.76
C PHE A 53 -5.86 -0.84 10.24
N LEU A 54 -4.58 -0.89 10.61
CA LEU A 54 -3.91 -2.10 11.12
C LEU A 54 -4.58 -2.70 12.36
N LYS A 55 -5.18 -1.87 13.23
CA LYS A 55 -5.90 -2.36 14.41
C LYS A 55 -7.20 -3.05 14.05
N VAL A 56 -7.88 -2.56 13.02
CA VAL A 56 -9.20 -3.07 12.60
C VAL A 56 -9.07 -4.27 11.67
N LEU A 57 -8.01 -4.33 10.86
CA LEU A 57 -7.83 -5.36 9.84
C LEU A 57 -8.03 -6.81 10.31
N PRO A 58 -7.52 -7.25 11.49
CA PRO A 58 -7.72 -8.62 11.98
C PRO A 58 -9.17 -8.95 12.36
N GLU A 59 -9.97 -7.92 12.61
CA GLU A 59 -11.38 -8.03 13.01
C GLU A 59 -12.32 -8.12 11.80
N ILE A 60 -11.81 -7.88 10.58
CA ILE A 60 -12.60 -7.97 9.35
C ILE A 60 -12.57 -9.42 8.81
N PRO A 61 -13.71 -10.13 8.79
CA PRO A 61 -13.76 -11.52 8.35
C PRO A 61 -13.41 -11.64 6.87
N GLY A 62 -12.64 -12.66 6.47
CA GLY A 62 -12.33 -12.90 5.06
C GLY A 62 -11.18 -12.08 4.46
N LEU A 63 -10.60 -11.12 5.21
CA LEU A 63 -9.45 -10.32 4.76
C LEU A 63 -8.11 -10.76 5.36
N THR A 64 -8.12 -11.83 6.16
CA THR A 64 -6.91 -12.44 6.72
C THR A 64 -6.65 -13.79 6.04
N ALA A 65 -5.37 -14.20 6.00
CA ALA A 65 -4.93 -15.47 5.42
C ALA A 65 -5.63 -16.69 6.04
N GLN A 66 -6.04 -16.60 7.30
CA GLN A 66 -6.81 -17.64 8.01
C GLN A 66 -8.21 -17.87 7.42
N ASN A 67 -8.76 -16.89 6.70
CA ASN A 67 -10.11 -16.92 6.13
C ASN A 67 -10.12 -17.05 4.59
N ALA A 68 -8.95 -17.18 3.95
CA ALA A 68 -8.82 -17.28 2.49
C ALA A 68 -9.20 -18.65 1.89
N GLY A 69 -9.76 -19.56 2.70
CA GLY A 69 -10.12 -20.93 2.30
C GLY A 69 -11.42 -21.06 1.51
N ASP A 70 -12.35 -20.09 1.59
CA ASP A 70 -13.64 -20.14 0.89
C ASP A 70 -13.62 -19.25 -0.36
N GLY A 71 -13.00 -19.79 -1.41
CA GLY A 71 -12.88 -19.18 -2.73
C GLY A 71 -14.21 -19.13 -3.51
N SER A 72 -15.19 -18.36 -3.04
CA SER A 72 -16.31 -17.91 -3.89
C SER A 72 -16.15 -16.43 -4.20
N GLY A 73 -15.69 -16.15 -5.41
CA GLY A 73 -15.57 -14.79 -5.93
C GLY A 73 -16.92 -14.07 -6.09
N VAL A 74 -16.80 -12.81 -6.50
CA VAL A 74 -17.85 -11.82 -6.77
C VAL A 74 -18.19 -10.92 -5.57
N GLY A 75 -17.44 -9.82 -5.46
CA GLY A 75 -17.71 -8.70 -4.56
C GLY A 75 -17.34 -8.98 -3.10
N MET A 76 -17.06 -7.91 -2.36
CA MET A 76 -16.98 -8.03 -0.90
C MET A 76 -18.29 -8.57 -0.35
N SER A 77 -18.19 -9.60 0.49
CA SER A 77 -19.36 -10.13 1.18
C SER A 77 -20.02 -9.01 2.01
N ALA A 78 -21.34 -9.09 2.17
CA ALA A 78 -22.06 -8.16 3.04
C ALA A 78 -21.49 -8.17 4.48
N ALA A 79 -20.92 -9.29 4.91
CA ALA A 79 -20.24 -9.42 6.20
C ALA A 79 -18.98 -8.54 6.28
N VAL A 80 -18.15 -8.49 5.23
CA VAL A 80 -16.98 -7.59 5.18
C VAL A 80 -17.41 -6.13 5.24
N LYS A 81 -18.36 -5.73 4.39
CA LYS A 81 -18.87 -4.35 4.34
C LYS A 81 -19.46 -3.92 5.69
N SER A 82 -20.27 -4.80 6.29
CA SER A 82 -20.86 -4.57 7.61
C SER A 82 -19.80 -4.44 8.71
N ALA A 83 -18.75 -5.27 8.68
CA ALA A 83 -17.66 -5.19 9.64
C ALA A 83 -16.91 -3.85 9.49
N ILE A 84 -16.51 -3.48 8.27
CA ILE A 84 -15.84 -2.19 7.98
C ILE A 84 -16.67 -1.01 8.52
N ALA A 85 -17.97 -0.99 8.20
CA ALA A 85 -18.88 0.06 8.66
C ALA A 85 -19.03 0.08 10.19
N SER A 86 -19.06 -1.08 10.85
CA SER A 86 -19.17 -1.16 12.32
C SER A 86 -17.96 -0.59 13.05
N HIS A 87 -16.80 -0.54 12.39
CA HIS A 87 -15.59 0.12 12.87
C HIS A 87 -15.49 1.60 12.48
N GLY A 88 -16.53 2.16 11.85
CA GLY A 88 -16.60 3.57 11.48
C GLY A 88 -15.79 3.94 10.23
N TRP A 89 -15.43 2.95 9.41
CA TRP A 89 -14.72 3.20 8.15
C TRP A 89 -15.68 3.40 6.99
N ASP A 90 -15.34 4.34 6.11
CA ASP A 90 -15.88 4.36 4.76
C ASP A 90 -15.34 3.17 3.96
N GLU A 91 -16.21 2.52 3.17
CA GLU A 91 -15.84 1.32 2.41
C GLU A 91 -14.74 1.62 1.39
N ASN A 92 -14.87 2.70 0.62
CA ASN A 92 -13.89 3.04 -0.41
C ASN A 92 -12.55 3.43 0.21
N ARG A 93 -12.56 4.18 1.32
CA ARG A 93 -11.34 4.54 2.05
C ARG A 93 -10.63 3.31 2.62
N PHE A 94 -11.37 2.39 3.24
CA PHE A 94 -10.79 1.17 3.79
C PHE A 94 -10.13 0.32 2.70
N LEU A 95 -10.80 0.19 1.55
CA LEU A 95 -10.32 -0.63 0.45
C LEU A 95 -9.18 -0.04 -0.33
N TYR A 96 -9.16 1.29 -0.42
CA TYR A 96 -8.01 2.02 -0.92
C TYR A 96 -6.75 1.68 -0.09
N ILE A 97 -6.83 1.81 1.24
CA ILE A 97 -5.71 1.49 2.15
C ILE A 97 -5.34 0.00 2.07
N TYR A 98 -6.34 -0.88 2.11
CA TYR A 98 -6.14 -2.32 2.02
C TYR A 98 -5.48 -2.72 0.69
N GLY A 99 -5.95 -2.19 -0.44
CA GLY A 99 -5.39 -2.48 -1.76
C GLY A 99 -3.91 -2.08 -1.84
N HIS A 100 -3.58 -0.87 -1.41
CA HIS A 100 -2.18 -0.39 -1.40
C HIS A 100 -1.30 -1.22 -0.46
N ALA A 101 -1.81 -1.56 0.73
CA ALA A 101 -1.12 -2.42 1.69
C ALA A 101 -0.83 -3.81 1.11
N MET A 102 -1.80 -4.44 0.44
CA MET A 102 -1.64 -5.77 -0.14
C MET A 102 -0.72 -5.77 -1.36
N VAL A 103 -0.77 -4.74 -2.21
CA VAL A 103 0.18 -4.56 -3.33
C VAL A 103 1.61 -4.49 -2.79
N MET A 104 1.82 -3.70 -1.73
CA MET A 104 3.12 -3.57 -1.07
C MET A 104 3.56 -4.86 -0.36
N ALA A 105 2.67 -5.55 0.34
CA ALA A 105 2.99 -6.82 1.01
C ALA A 105 3.43 -7.89 0.00
N ASN A 106 2.72 -8.00 -1.13
CA ASN A 106 3.10 -8.92 -2.21
C ASN A 106 4.47 -8.58 -2.80
N TYR A 107 4.76 -7.29 -2.96
CA TYR A 107 6.06 -6.82 -3.44
C TYR A 107 7.20 -7.17 -2.48
N GLU A 108 7.04 -6.90 -1.19
CA GLU A 108 8.04 -7.26 -0.17
C GLU A 108 8.20 -8.79 -0.05
N GLN A 109 7.13 -9.58 -0.22
CA GLN A 109 7.23 -11.04 -0.24
C GLN A 109 8.04 -11.55 -1.44
N MET A 110 7.84 -10.96 -2.63
CA MET A 110 8.65 -11.28 -3.82
C MET A 110 10.13 -10.92 -3.61
N GLN A 111 10.42 -9.76 -3.00
CA GLN A 111 11.79 -9.39 -2.64
C GLN A 111 12.40 -10.36 -1.63
N GLY A 112 11.66 -10.71 -0.57
CA GLY A 112 12.10 -11.66 0.46
C GLY A 112 12.43 -13.03 -0.13
N MET A 113 11.60 -13.55 -1.04
CA MET A 113 11.87 -14.80 -1.75
C MET A 113 13.15 -14.70 -2.60
N THR A 114 13.35 -13.58 -3.30
CA THR A 114 14.58 -13.35 -4.09
C THR A 114 15.82 -13.32 -3.20
N ALA A 115 15.74 -12.65 -2.05
CA ALA A 115 16.84 -12.58 -1.08
C ALA A 115 17.13 -13.96 -0.46
N GLN A 116 16.10 -14.75 -0.14
CA GLN A 116 16.27 -16.12 0.34
C GLN A 116 16.95 -17.03 -0.68
N LEU A 117 16.57 -16.93 -1.96
CA LEU A 117 17.23 -17.67 -3.03
C LEU A 117 18.71 -17.27 -3.17
N GLN A 118 19.00 -15.97 -3.13
CA GLN A 118 20.37 -15.46 -3.15
C GLN A 118 21.19 -15.95 -1.95
N ASP A 119 20.58 -16.04 -0.77
CA ASP A 119 21.24 -16.56 0.43
C ASP A 119 21.58 -18.04 0.29
N GLN A 120 20.65 -18.85 -0.23
CA GLN A 120 20.89 -20.28 -0.54
C GLN A 120 22.04 -20.49 -1.55
N PHE A 121 22.30 -19.52 -2.43
CA PHE A 121 23.38 -19.62 -3.40
C PHE A 121 24.77 -19.37 -2.82
N LYS A 122 24.87 -18.75 -1.65
CA LYS A 122 26.17 -18.43 -1.03
C LYS A 122 26.97 -19.69 -0.70
N ASP A 123 26.27 -20.78 -0.40
CA ASP A 123 26.86 -22.08 -0.04
C ASP A 123 27.18 -22.97 -1.26
N LEU A 124 26.85 -22.51 -2.48
CA LEU A 124 27.14 -23.26 -3.71
C LEU A 124 28.58 -23.06 -4.19
N PRO A 125 29.16 -24.06 -4.91
CA PRO A 125 30.40 -23.88 -5.65
C PRO A 125 30.34 -22.67 -6.58
N GLU A 126 31.43 -21.92 -6.71
CA GLU A 126 31.47 -20.63 -7.41
C GLU A 126 30.92 -20.68 -8.84
N ASP A 127 31.22 -21.74 -9.58
CA ASP A 127 30.74 -21.93 -10.96
C ASP A 127 29.23 -22.16 -11.02
N GLN A 128 28.66 -22.87 -10.04
CA GLN A 128 27.22 -23.08 -9.93
C GLN A 128 26.51 -21.81 -9.46
N ARG A 129 27.10 -21.09 -8.50
CA ARG A 129 26.59 -19.79 -8.04
C ARG A 129 26.50 -18.78 -9.18
N LYS A 130 27.58 -18.61 -9.96
CA LYS A 130 27.61 -17.69 -11.11
C LYS A 130 26.56 -18.04 -12.18
N ALA A 131 26.37 -19.32 -12.47
CA ALA A 131 25.35 -19.77 -13.42
C ALA A 131 23.93 -19.48 -12.91
N MET A 132 23.66 -19.71 -11.61
CA MET A 132 22.36 -19.44 -11.00
C MET A 132 22.09 -17.93 -10.86
N GLU A 133 23.09 -17.12 -10.50
CA GLU A 133 22.99 -15.66 -10.47
C GLU A 133 22.65 -15.09 -11.85
N GLN A 134 23.31 -15.57 -12.91
CA GLN A 134 22.99 -15.16 -14.29
C GLN A 134 21.55 -15.53 -14.67
N MET A 135 21.12 -16.76 -14.38
CA MET A 135 19.76 -17.20 -14.67
C MET A 135 18.72 -16.37 -13.91
N MET A 136 18.94 -16.11 -12.62
CA MET A 136 18.03 -15.30 -11.81
C MET A 136 17.98 -13.84 -12.27
N SER A 137 19.12 -13.24 -12.63
CA SER A 137 19.15 -11.87 -13.12
C SER A 137 18.33 -11.69 -14.40
N GLN A 138 18.32 -12.70 -15.28
CA GLN A 138 17.59 -12.66 -16.55
C GLN A 138 16.10 -12.95 -16.39
N GLN A 139 15.74 -13.91 -15.52
CA GLN A 139 14.36 -14.38 -15.43
C GLN A 139 13.56 -13.70 -14.30
N VAL A 140 14.19 -13.50 -13.14
CA VAL A 140 13.52 -12.98 -11.94
C VAL A 140 13.78 -11.49 -11.74
N GLY A 141 15.01 -11.03 -12.02
CA GLY A 141 15.39 -9.61 -11.86
C GLY A 141 14.50 -8.67 -12.66
N GLY A 142 14.34 -8.94 -13.96
CA GLY A 142 13.46 -8.13 -14.82
C GLY A 142 11.98 -8.16 -14.40
N GLN A 143 11.50 -9.27 -13.82
CA GLN A 143 10.13 -9.38 -13.34
C GLN A 143 9.90 -8.60 -12.04
N VAL A 144 10.85 -8.65 -11.09
CA VAL A 144 10.80 -7.88 -9.84
C VAL A 144 10.87 -6.38 -10.10
N ASP A 145 11.74 -5.95 -11.03
CA ASP A 145 11.86 -4.54 -11.41
C ASP A 145 10.60 -4.03 -12.14
N ALA A 146 10.03 -4.85 -13.04
CA ALA A 146 8.77 -4.52 -13.70
C ALA A 146 7.62 -4.42 -12.70
N PHE A 147 7.57 -5.34 -11.73
CA PHE A 147 6.56 -5.30 -10.68
C PHE A 147 6.76 -4.09 -9.77
N LYS A 148 8.01 -3.73 -9.42
CA LYS A 148 8.31 -2.48 -8.70
C LYS A 148 7.78 -1.26 -9.46
N ALA A 149 8.06 -1.18 -10.75
CA ALA A 149 7.61 -0.05 -11.57
C ALA A 149 6.09 0.05 -11.61
N GLU A 150 5.39 -1.08 -11.54
CA GLU A 150 3.93 -1.12 -11.48
C GLU A 150 3.39 -0.70 -10.11
N VAL A 151 4.04 -1.11 -9.01
CA VAL A 151 3.75 -0.61 -7.66
C VAL A 151 3.93 0.91 -7.60
N ASP A 152 5.05 1.42 -8.14
CA ASP A 152 5.37 2.85 -8.17
C ASP A 152 4.33 3.69 -8.96
N LYS A 153 3.57 3.07 -9.87
CA LYS A 153 2.47 3.74 -10.60
C LYS A 153 1.14 3.75 -9.85
N GLN A 154 0.95 2.85 -8.89
CA GLN A 154 -0.33 2.66 -8.22
C GLN A 154 -0.31 3.24 -6.79
N VAL A 155 0.81 3.11 -6.09
CA VAL A 155 0.94 3.50 -4.69
C VAL A 155 1.84 4.72 -4.58
N PRO A 156 1.32 5.88 -4.12
CA PRO A 156 2.11 7.07 -3.85
C PRO A 156 3.35 6.78 -2.99
N ALA A 157 4.47 7.42 -3.29
CA ALA A 157 5.73 7.18 -2.58
C ALA A 157 5.63 7.41 -1.06
N SER A 158 4.82 8.39 -0.62
CA SER A 158 4.56 8.66 0.80
C SER A 158 3.86 7.49 1.49
N GLU A 159 2.89 6.86 0.84
CA GLU A 159 2.18 5.69 1.36
C GLU A 159 3.04 4.44 1.32
N GLN A 160 3.86 4.26 0.29
CA GLN A 160 4.84 3.16 0.26
C GLN A 160 5.76 3.21 1.49
N ALA A 161 6.23 4.41 1.88
CA ALA A 161 7.06 4.59 3.06
C ALA A 161 6.30 4.23 4.34
N VAL A 162 5.07 4.75 4.51
CA VAL A 162 4.21 4.41 5.66
C VAL A 162 3.96 2.90 5.76
N ILE A 163 3.67 2.23 4.65
CA ILE A 163 3.41 0.79 4.64
C ILE A 163 4.69 0.02 4.99
N ARG A 164 5.85 0.34 4.38
CA ARG A 164 7.12 -0.33 4.67
C ARG A 164 7.52 -0.21 6.13
N ASP A 165 7.38 0.99 6.72
CA ASP A 165 7.68 1.23 8.14
C ASP A 165 6.80 0.41 9.09
N ASN A 166 5.68 -0.12 8.61
CA ASN A 166 4.73 -0.91 9.39
C ASN A 166 4.51 -2.32 8.81
N MET A 167 5.40 -2.81 7.94
CA MET A 167 5.22 -4.07 7.21
C MET A 167 5.07 -5.27 8.15
N ASP A 168 5.86 -5.35 9.22
CA ASP A 168 5.73 -6.45 10.20
C ASP A 168 4.35 -6.47 10.86
N ALA A 169 3.84 -5.30 11.26
CA ALA A 169 2.51 -5.19 11.85
C ALA A 169 1.41 -5.54 10.83
N LEU A 170 1.59 -5.15 9.57
CA LEU A 170 0.70 -5.53 8.47
C LEU A 170 0.66 -7.05 8.30
N MET A 171 1.81 -7.71 8.17
CA MET A 171 1.90 -9.15 7.97
C MET A 171 1.30 -9.94 9.13
N THR A 172 1.47 -9.48 10.37
CA THR A 172 0.78 -10.04 11.53
C THR A 172 -0.73 -9.80 11.47
N ALA A 173 -1.17 -8.60 11.11
CA ALA A 173 -2.59 -8.27 11.05
C ALA A 173 -3.36 -9.09 9.98
N VAL A 174 -2.72 -9.39 8.85
CA VAL A 174 -3.28 -10.28 7.82
C VAL A 174 -3.08 -11.77 8.12
N GLY A 175 -2.38 -12.12 9.21
CA GLY A 175 -2.16 -13.51 9.63
C GLY A 175 -1.14 -14.28 8.77
N MET A 176 -0.20 -13.57 8.14
CA MET A 176 0.91 -14.17 7.39
C MET A 176 2.18 -14.34 8.22
N ARG A 177 2.20 -13.81 9.45
CA ARG A 177 3.30 -13.94 10.42
C ARG A 177 2.79 -14.08 11.84
#